data_AF-A0A2V6X2R0-F1
#
_entry.id   AF-A0A2V6X2R0-F1
#
_cell.length_a   1.000
_cell.length_b   1.000
_cell.length_c   1.000
_cell.angle_alpha   90.00
_cell.angle_beta   90.00
_cell.angle_gamma   90.00
#
_symmetry.space_group_name_H-M   'P 1'
#
loop_
_entity.id
_entity.type
_entity.pdbx_description
1 polymer ?
#
loop_
_entity_poly.entity_id
_entity_poly.type
_entity_poly.pdbx_seq_one_letter_code
_entity_poly.pdbx_strand_id
1 'polypeptide(L)'
;MAPEPDLLRDPLVAVVAGPELFAAALVAQGVPARRVDWQPAAPAGALASLWCEAVDAANRVALDRVLAAHQILVDVRPAMEVVPGMTRDTVLHAGPPIAWERMSGPMRGAIVGALMYEGLARDNDDAERLAASGGVRFDPCHHHAAVGPMAGATTASMPVLVVENRFAGNRAYSTLNEGLGKVLRYGANSPDVIERLRWFRDVVGPALGEALRRSGGVDLRALIGQAVQMGDECHNRNRAASALLIKALAPEIAALELPGKERRRIL
;
A
#
# COMPACT_ATOMS: atom_id res chain seq x y z
N MET A 1 -23.93 -16.39 44.94
CA MET A 1 -22.52 -16.51 44.54
C MET A 1 -21.78 -15.34 45.18
N ALA A 2 -21.11 -15.57 46.30
CA ALA A 2 -20.40 -14.51 46.99
C ALA A 2 -19.21 -14.05 46.13
N PRO A 3 -18.95 -12.75 45.99
CA PRO A 3 -17.73 -12.29 45.33
C PRO A 3 -16.55 -12.73 46.22
N GLU A 4 -15.67 -13.58 45.70
CA GLU A 4 -14.46 -14.03 46.41
C GLU A 4 -13.55 -12.81 46.69
N PRO A 5 -13.48 -12.31 47.94
CA PRO A 5 -12.71 -11.11 48.27
C PRO A 5 -11.18 -11.35 48.25
N ASP A 6 -10.77 -12.59 47.98
CA ASP A 6 -9.42 -13.10 48.20
C ASP A 6 -8.68 -13.45 46.89
N LEU A 7 -9.31 -13.33 45.72
CA LEU A 7 -8.72 -13.75 44.43
C LEU A 7 -7.45 -12.97 44.03
N LEU A 8 -7.20 -11.80 44.63
CA LEU A 8 -6.07 -10.91 44.31
C LEU A 8 -5.14 -10.66 45.51
N ARG A 9 -5.22 -11.48 46.57
CA ARG A 9 -4.34 -11.33 47.74
C ARG A 9 -2.97 -11.97 47.55
N ASP A 10 -2.87 -12.95 46.66
CA ASP A 10 -1.60 -13.54 46.27
C ASP A 10 -0.85 -12.68 45.23
N PRO A 11 0.48 -12.78 45.15
CA PRO A 11 1.26 -12.12 44.11
C PRO A 11 0.72 -12.46 42.72
N LEU A 12 0.33 -11.44 41.95
CA LEU A 12 -0.19 -11.62 40.61
C LEU A 12 0.91 -12.13 39.67
N VAL A 13 0.61 -13.20 38.94
CA VAL A 13 1.49 -13.78 37.93
C VAL A 13 0.79 -13.72 36.57
N ALA A 14 1.44 -13.11 35.59
CA ALA A 14 0.91 -13.06 34.24
C ALA A 14 1.01 -14.44 33.57
N VAL A 15 -0.12 -15.00 33.13
CA VAL A 15 -0.10 -16.25 32.34
C VAL A 15 -0.01 -15.90 30.86
N VAL A 16 1.08 -16.30 30.21
CA VAL A 16 1.33 -16.02 28.80
C VAL A 16 1.18 -17.30 27.99
N ALA A 17 0.16 -17.34 27.14
CA ALA A 17 -0.01 -18.35 26.10
C ALA A 17 0.19 -17.69 24.73
N GLY A 18 1.17 -18.16 23.95
CA GLY A 18 1.50 -17.60 22.63
C GLY A 18 2.98 -17.21 22.49
N PRO A 19 3.30 -16.18 21.68
CA PRO A 19 4.69 -15.81 21.35
C PRO A 19 5.55 -15.51 22.57
N GLU A 20 6.76 -16.05 22.59
CA GLU A 20 7.74 -15.90 23.67
C GLU A 20 8.10 -14.45 23.96
N LEU A 21 8.00 -13.59 22.95
CA LEU A 21 8.25 -12.14 23.05
C LEU A 21 7.49 -11.49 24.21
N PHE A 22 6.23 -11.86 24.44
CA PHE A 22 5.42 -11.24 25.49
C PHE A 22 5.87 -11.66 26.90
N ALA A 23 6.22 -12.93 27.08
CA ALA A 23 6.77 -13.41 28.35
C ALA A 23 8.13 -12.77 28.64
N ALA A 24 9.00 -12.71 27.63
CA ALA A 24 10.32 -12.08 27.76
C ALA A 24 10.22 -10.58 28.10
N ALA A 25 9.31 -9.85 27.46
CA ALA A 25 9.10 -8.43 27.74
C ALA A 25 8.60 -8.16 29.15
N LEU A 26 7.72 -9.01 29.70
CA LEU A 26 7.22 -8.90 31.07
C LEU A 26 8.32 -9.21 32.09
N VAL A 27 9.08 -10.28 31.87
CA VAL A 27 10.21 -10.67 32.74
C VAL A 27 11.29 -9.58 32.75
N ALA A 28 11.60 -8.98 31.59
CA ALA A 28 12.56 -7.87 31.49
C ALA A 28 12.13 -6.62 32.28
N GLN A 29 10.83 -6.46 32.56
CA GLN A 29 10.27 -5.39 33.38
C GLN A 29 10.08 -5.80 34.85
N GLY A 30 10.56 -6.97 35.26
CA GLY A 30 10.44 -7.49 36.62
C GLY A 30 9.04 -8.02 36.97
N VAL A 31 8.17 -8.22 35.97
CA VAL A 31 6.82 -8.79 36.17
C VAL A 31 6.91 -10.32 36.16
N PRO A 32 6.48 -11.02 37.22
CA PRO A 32 6.39 -12.48 37.22
C PRO A 32 5.45 -12.98 36.13
N ALA A 33 5.97 -13.86 35.26
CA ALA A 33 5.19 -14.46 34.17
C ALA A 33 5.32 -15.98 34.18
N ARG A 34 4.19 -16.68 34.02
CA ARG A 34 4.12 -18.13 33.82
C ARG A 34 3.83 -18.40 32.35
N ARG A 35 4.78 -19.05 31.68
CA ARG A 35 4.62 -19.49 30.30
C ARG A 35 3.71 -20.72 30.25
N VAL A 36 2.76 -20.69 29.31
CA VAL A 36 2.04 -21.86 28.85
C VAL A 36 2.64 -22.24 27.51
N ASP A 37 3.19 -23.45 27.42
CA ASP A 37 3.64 -24.02 26.16
C ASP A 37 2.42 -24.46 25.34
N TRP A 38 1.68 -23.47 24.85
CA TRP A 38 0.52 -23.67 24.03
C TRP A 38 0.94 -23.72 22.56
N GLN A 39 0.55 -24.79 21.90
CA GLN A 39 0.61 -24.92 20.46
C GLN A 39 -0.79 -25.29 19.96
N PRO A 40 -1.18 -24.86 18.75
CA PRO A 40 -2.36 -25.42 18.10
C PRO A 40 -2.26 -26.95 18.09
N ALA A 41 -3.41 -27.64 18.15
CA ALA A 41 -3.41 -29.08 17.90
C ALA A 41 -2.64 -29.35 16.59
N ALA A 42 -1.77 -30.37 16.58
CA ALA A 42 -0.91 -30.69 15.45
C ALA A 42 -1.72 -30.56 14.15
N PRO A 43 -1.25 -29.78 13.15
CA PRO A 43 -2.01 -29.57 11.94
C PRO A 43 -2.31 -30.95 11.36
N ALA A 44 -3.59 -31.27 11.21
CA ALA A 44 -4.03 -32.55 10.70
C ALA A 44 -3.39 -32.78 9.31
N GLY A 45 -2.31 -33.57 9.26
CA GLY A 45 -1.80 -34.45 8.21
C GLY A 45 -1.55 -33.95 6.77
N ALA A 46 -2.25 -32.94 6.27
CA ALA A 46 -2.34 -32.66 4.84
C ALA A 46 -1.39 -31.57 4.33
N LEU A 47 -1.08 -30.54 5.13
CA LEU A 47 -0.13 -29.49 4.72
C LEU A 47 1.32 -29.87 5.03
N ALA A 48 1.55 -30.51 6.17
CA ALA A 48 2.88 -30.99 6.54
C ALA A 48 3.40 -32.07 5.58
N SER A 49 2.50 -32.88 5.01
CA SER A 49 2.86 -33.88 3.98
C SER A 49 3.23 -33.27 2.63
N LEU A 50 2.90 -31.99 2.38
CA LEU A 50 3.36 -31.25 1.20
C LEU A 50 4.77 -30.69 1.38
N TRP A 51 5.29 -30.66 2.61
CA TRP A 51 6.64 -30.16 2.88
C TRP A 51 7.68 -31.23 2.56
N CYS A 52 8.60 -30.91 1.67
CA CYS A 52 9.71 -31.77 1.29
C CYS A 52 10.95 -30.94 0.96
N GLU A 53 12.09 -31.59 0.78
CA GLU A 53 13.36 -30.92 0.47
C GLU A 53 13.28 -30.03 -0.78
N ALA A 54 12.49 -30.42 -1.78
CA ALA A 54 12.27 -29.60 -2.97
C ALA A 54 11.51 -28.29 -2.66
N VAL A 55 10.56 -28.34 -1.72
CA VAL A 55 9.85 -27.15 -1.22
C VAL A 55 10.80 -26.25 -0.43
N ASP A 56 11.65 -26.82 0.44
CA ASP A 56 12.66 -26.05 1.17
C ASP A 56 13.67 -25.37 0.23
N ALA A 57 14.12 -26.07 -0.81
CA ALA A 57 15.00 -25.50 -1.82
C ALA A 57 14.31 -24.35 -2.57
N ALA A 58 13.05 -24.53 -2.99
CA ALA A 58 12.28 -23.48 -3.65
C ALA A 58 12.02 -22.27 -2.74
N ASN A 59 11.68 -22.51 -1.46
CA ASN A 59 11.48 -21.47 -0.46
C ASN A 59 12.76 -20.66 -0.22
N ARG A 60 13.92 -21.31 -0.18
CA ARG A 60 15.21 -20.62 -0.05
C ARG A 60 15.46 -19.68 -1.22
N VAL A 61 15.25 -20.14 -2.45
CA VAL A 61 15.37 -19.30 -3.65
C VAL A 61 14.38 -18.12 -3.60
N ALA A 62 13.14 -18.35 -3.18
CA ALA A 62 12.14 -17.28 -3.06
C ALA A 62 12.54 -16.24 -2.01
N LEU A 63 12.95 -16.70 -0.82
CA LEU A 63 13.37 -15.83 0.27
C LEU A 63 14.63 -15.04 -0.09
N ASP A 64 15.63 -15.68 -0.69
CA ASP A 64 16.87 -15.04 -1.14
C ASP A 64 16.56 -13.90 -2.13
N ARG A 65 15.63 -14.11 -3.07
CA ARG A 65 15.19 -13.06 -4.01
C ARG A 65 14.52 -11.88 -3.30
N VAL A 66 13.66 -12.16 -2.32
CA VAL A 66 12.98 -11.11 -1.54
C VAL A 66 13.98 -10.32 -0.70
N LEU A 67 14.92 -11.00 -0.05
CA LEU A 67 15.92 -10.37 0.83
C LEU A 67 17.03 -9.64 0.06
N ALA A 68 17.38 -10.10 -1.14
CA ALA A 68 18.36 -9.46 -2.01
C ALA A 68 17.81 -8.25 -2.77
N ALA A 69 16.49 -8.10 -2.85
CA ALA A 69 15.87 -7.00 -3.56
C ALA A 69 16.33 -5.64 -3.01
N HIS A 70 16.64 -4.73 -3.94
CA HIS A 70 17.09 -3.37 -3.67
C HIS A 70 16.13 -2.38 -4.32
N GLN A 71 15.09 -1.99 -3.57
CA GLN A 71 13.99 -1.17 -4.08
C GLN A 71 14.34 0.31 -4.03
N ILE A 72 14.46 0.92 -5.19
CA ILE A 72 14.65 2.36 -5.35
C ILE A 72 13.38 2.97 -5.94
N LEU A 73 12.81 3.97 -5.28
CA LEU A 73 11.79 4.82 -5.89
C LEU A 73 12.50 5.77 -6.86
N VAL A 74 12.28 5.59 -8.16
CA VAL A 74 13.06 6.27 -9.21
C VAL A 74 12.29 7.36 -9.93
N ASP A 75 10.95 7.30 -9.98
CA ASP A 75 10.15 8.27 -10.73
C ASP A 75 8.68 8.28 -10.27
N VAL A 76 7.93 9.25 -10.77
CA VAL A 76 6.46 9.27 -10.79
C VAL A 76 6.00 9.56 -12.21
N ARG A 77 5.19 8.68 -12.78
CA ARG A 77 4.79 8.73 -14.20
C ARG A 77 3.32 8.42 -14.39
N PRO A 78 2.66 8.92 -15.46
CA PRO A 78 1.32 8.46 -15.81
C PRO A 78 1.29 6.95 -16.00
N ALA A 79 0.27 6.28 -15.46
CA ALA A 79 0.18 4.82 -15.49
C ALA A 79 0.28 4.26 -16.92
N MET A 80 -0.33 4.93 -17.91
CA MET A 80 -0.29 4.57 -19.33
C MET A 80 1.12 4.45 -19.91
N GLU A 81 2.10 5.16 -19.34
CA GLU A 81 3.47 5.17 -19.85
C GLU A 81 4.33 4.02 -19.30
N VAL A 82 3.98 3.49 -18.12
CA VAL A 82 4.90 2.63 -17.35
C VAL A 82 4.28 1.33 -16.84
N VAL A 83 2.96 1.29 -16.61
CA VAL A 83 2.27 0.10 -16.11
C VAL A 83 2.06 -0.88 -17.28
N PRO A 84 2.64 -2.10 -17.24
CA PRO A 84 2.51 -3.06 -18.32
C PRO A 84 1.05 -3.34 -18.66
N GLY A 85 0.69 -3.34 -19.95
CA GLY A 85 -0.67 -3.68 -20.39
C GLY A 85 -1.76 -2.66 -20.05
N MET A 86 -1.41 -1.48 -19.53
CA MET A 86 -2.36 -0.39 -19.32
C MET A 86 -2.88 0.15 -20.66
N THR A 87 -4.19 0.39 -20.76
CA THR A 87 -4.84 1.02 -21.91
C THR A 87 -5.75 2.17 -21.44
N ARG A 88 -6.23 3.01 -22.36
CA ARG A 88 -7.10 4.15 -22.03
C ARG A 88 -8.44 3.73 -21.43
N ASP A 89 -8.90 2.53 -21.77
CA ASP A 89 -10.15 1.91 -21.36
C ASP A 89 -9.95 0.82 -20.28
N THR A 90 -8.75 0.71 -19.69
CA THR A 90 -8.48 -0.19 -18.55
C THR A 90 -8.57 0.56 -17.23
N VAL A 91 -9.32 -0.01 -16.28
CA VAL A 91 -9.34 0.40 -14.88
C VAL A 91 -8.81 -0.75 -14.04
N LEU A 92 -7.63 -0.58 -13.43
CA LEU A 92 -7.12 -1.57 -12.50
C LEU A 92 -7.76 -1.42 -11.13
N HIS A 93 -7.85 -2.52 -10.38
CA HIS A 93 -8.42 -2.53 -9.04
C HIS A 93 -7.61 -3.39 -8.05
N ALA A 94 -7.85 -3.20 -6.75
CA ALA A 94 -7.28 -4.03 -5.70
C ALA A 94 -7.90 -5.44 -5.68
N GLY A 95 -7.19 -6.40 -5.08
CA GLY A 95 -7.67 -7.77 -4.88
C GLY A 95 -7.55 -8.68 -6.11
N PRO A 96 -8.16 -9.88 -6.07
CA PRO A 96 -8.16 -10.84 -7.18
C PRO A 96 -9.17 -10.46 -8.27
N PRO A 97 -9.19 -11.15 -9.43
CA PRO A 97 -10.16 -10.88 -10.50
C PRO A 97 -11.61 -10.89 -9.99
N ILE A 98 -12.36 -9.84 -10.33
CA ILE A 98 -13.75 -9.69 -9.90
C ILE A 98 -14.55 -8.95 -10.98
N ALA A 99 -15.74 -9.48 -11.29
CA ALA A 99 -16.67 -8.83 -12.20
C ALA A 99 -17.37 -7.64 -11.52
N TRP A 100 -17.76 -6.64 -12.31
CA TRP A 100 -18.41 -5.40 -11.85
C TRP A 100 -19.60 -5.65 -10.90
N GLU A 101 -20.43 -6.65 -11.22
CA GLU A 101 -21.65 -7.01 -10.48
C GLU A 101 -21.34 -7.53 -9.07
N ARG A 102 -20.08 -7.94 -8.82
CA ARG A 102 -19.61 -8.45 -7.52
C ARG A 102 -18.75 -7.46 -6.76
N MET A 103 -18.37 -6.34 -7.38
CA MET A 103 -17.59 -5.30 -6.71
C MET A 103 -18.40 -4.66 -5.57
N SER A 104 -17.72 -4.34 -4.47
CA SER A 104 -18.33 -3.66 -3.33
C SER A 104 -18.69 -2.21 -3.67
N GLY A 105 -19.61 -1.61 -2.90
CA GLY A 105 -19.99 -0.21 -3.06
C GLY A 105 -18.80 0.76 -3.13
N PRO A 106 -17.84 0.72 -2.20
CA PRO A 106 -16.65 1.57 -2.26
C PRO A 106 -15.80 1.36 -3.52
N MET A 107 -15.65 0.12 -3.98
CA MET A 107 -14.89 -0.18 -5.21
C MET A 107 -15.61 0.39 -6.44
N ARG A 108 -16.94 0.22 -6.53
CA ARG A 108 -17.75 0.80 -7.61
C ARG A 108 -17.67 2.32 -7.61
N GLY A 109 -17.81 2.96 -6.46
CA GLY A 109 -17.71 4.42 -6.33
C GLY A 109 -16.35 4.96 -6.81
N ALA A 110 -15.27 4.24 -6.49
CA ALA A 110 -13.92 4.59 -6.92
C ALA A 110 -13.76 4.47 -8.44
N ILE A 111 -14.27 3.39 -9.04
CA ILE A 111 -14.26 3.19 -10.50
C ILE A 111 -15.08 4.28 -11.19
N VAL A 112 -16.29 4.57 -10.71
CA VAL A 112 -17.14 5.65 -11.25
C VAL A 112 -16.40 6.98 -11.24
N GLY A 113 -15.78 7.34 -10.11
CA GLY A 113 -14.98 8.55 -10.01
C GLY A 113 -13.77 8.55 -10.94
N ALA A 114 -13.12 7.40 -11.13
CA ALA A 114 -11.99 7.25 -12.04
C ALA A 114 -12.41 7.43 -13.52
N LEU A 115 -13.55 6.88 -13.92
CA LEU A 115 -14.10 7.04 -15.27
C LEU A 115 -14.45 8.51 -15.56
N MET A 116 -15.06 9.21 -14.61
CA MET A 116 -15.32 10.65 -14.70
C MET A 116 -14.03 11.46 -14.74
N TYR A 117 -13.01 11.05 -13.96
CA TYR A 117 -11.69 11.68 -13.96
C TYR A 117 -10.98 11.58 -15.33
N GLU A 118 -11.04 10.42 -15.98
CA GLU A 118 -10.52 10.20 -17.33
C GLU A 118 -11.37 10.85 -18.44
N GLY A 119 -12.57 11.36 -18.10
CA GLY A 119 -13.50 11.94 -19.07
C GLY A 119 -14.20 10.89 -19.95
N LEU A 120 -14.22 9.62 -19.52
CA LEU A 120 -14.93 8.53 -20.20
C LEU A 120 -16.45 8.55 -19.89
N ALA A 121 -16.84 9.23 -18.83
CA ALA A 121 -18.23 9.38 -18.40
C ALA A 121 -18.51 10.81 -17.93
N ARG A 122 -19.72 11.30 -18.18
CA ARG A 122 -20.13 12.68 -17.84
C ARG A 122 -20.56 12.83 -16.38
N ASP A 123 -21.19 11.80 -15.84
CA ASP A 123 -21.76 11.76 -14.51
C ASP A 123 -21.75 10.31 -13.96
N ASN A 124 -22.25 10.15 -12.73
CA ASN A 124 -22.27 8.84 -12.06
C ASN A 124 -23.08 7.80 -12.84
N ASP A 125 -24.27 8.16 -13.33
CA ASP A 125 -25.16 7.21 -14.03
C ASP A 125 -24.54 6.77 -15.37
N ASP A 126 -23.87 7.68 -16.07
CA ASP A 126 -23.13 7.39 -17.29
C ASP A 126 -21.95 6.45 -17.04
N ALA A 127 -21.21 6.68 -15.95
CA ALA A 127 -20.08 5.85 -15.56
C ALA A 127 -20.52 4.44 -15.14
N GLU A 128 -21.62 4.31 -14.39
CA GLU A 128 -22.17 3.02 -14.00
C GLU A 128 -22.67 2.22 -15.21
N ARG A 129 -23.35 2.88 -16.16
CA ARG A 129 -23.75 2.23 -17.42
C ARG A 129 -22.55 1.78 -18.23
N LEU A 130 -21.51 2.62 -18.35
CA LEU A 130 -20.28 2.27 -19.07
C LEU A 130 -19.61 1.05 -18.43
N ALA A 131 -19.43 1.06 -17.11
CA ALA A 131 -18.86 -0.03 -16.34
C ALA A 131 -19.65 -1.35 -16.50
N ALA A 132 -20.99 -1.28 -16.42
CA ALA A 132 -21.85 -2.45 -16.54
C ALA A 132 -21.95 -2.99 -17.98
N SER A 133 -21.75 -2.13 -18.99
CA SER A 133 -21.86 -2.52 -20.41
C SER A 133 -20.65 -3.31 -20.93
N GLY A 134 -19.56 -3.38 -20.17
CA GLY A 134 -18.28 -3.93 -20.64
C GLY A 134 -17.50 -2.98 -21.57
N GLY A 135 -17.89 -1.70 -21.64
CA GLY A 135 -17.17 -0.67 -22.40
C GLY A 135 -15.83 -0.24 -21.79
N VAL A 136 -15.48 -0.80 -20.62
CA VAL A 136 -14.18 -0.67 -19.97
C VAL A 136 -13.71 -2.02 -19.45
N ARG A 137 -12.39 -2.24 -19.47
CA ARG A 137 -11.76 -3.45 -18.95
C ARG A 137 -11.40 -3.27 -17.48
N PHE A 138 -11.75 -4.27 -16.68
CA PHE A 138 -11.29 -4.39 -15.29
C PHE A 138 -10.23 -5.49 -15.18
N ASP A 139 -9.13 -5.21 -14.47
CA ASP A 139 -8.08 -6.20 -14.19
C ASP A 139 -7.43 -5.90 -12.82
N PRO A 140 -7.01 -6.91 -12.03
CA PRO A 140 -6.26 -6.67 -10.82
C PRO A 140 -4.94 -5.94 -11.04
N CYS A 141 -4.59 -5.01 -10.15
CA CYS A 141 -3.27 -4.37 -10.16
C CYS A 141 -2.12 -5.40 -10.18
N HIS A 142 -2.29 -6.54 -9.47
CA HIS A 142 -1.27 -7.59 -9.35
C HIS A 142 -0.92 -8.27 -10.68
N HIS A 143 -1.80 -8.24 -11.69
CA HIS A 143 -1.49 -8.74 -13.04
C HIS A 143 -0.57 -7.79 -13.83
N HIS A 144 -0.46 -6.53 -13.38
CA HIS A 144 0.23 -5.46 -14.08
C HIS A 144 1.44 -4.93 -13.27
N ALA A 145 2.01 -5.78 -12.40
CA ALA A 145 3.09 -5.41 -11.48
C ALA A 145 2.76 -4.17 -10.62
N ALA A 146 1.48 -3.94 -10.33
CA ALA A 146 1.01 -2.80 -9.57
C ALA A 146 0.30 -3.24 -8.29
N VAL A 147 0.19 -2.32 -7.34
CA VAL A 147 -0.62 -2.48 -6.12
C VAL A 147 -1.46 -1.24 -5.89
N GLY A 148 -2.75 -1.44 -5.59
CA GLY A 148 -3.70 -0.36 -5.33
C GLY A 148 -4.19 -0.42 -3.88
N PRO A 149 -4.08 0.66 -3.09
CA PRO A 149 -4.62 0.68 -1.73
C PRO A 149 -6.15 0.75 -1.73
N MET A 150 -6.79 0.03 -0.80
CA MET A 150 -8.25 0.05 -0.58
C MET A 150 -9.03 -0.38 -1.84
N ALA A 151 -9.83 0.51 -2.47
CA ALA A 151 -10.48 0.19 -3.76
C ALA A 151 -9.46 -0.07 -4.89
N GLY A 152 -8.31 0.59 -4.84
CA GLY A 152 -7.19 0.38 -5.75
C GLY A 152 -7.42 0.84 -7.19
N ALA A 153 -8.45 1.65 -7.45
CA ALA A 153 -8.74 2.19 -8.78
C ALA A 153 -7.50 2.90 -9.35
N THR A 154 -6.98 2.41 -10.47
CA THR A 154 -5.84 3.00 -11.18
C THR A 154 -6.15 3.06 -12.67
N THR A 155 -6.09 4.26 -13.26
CA THR A 155 -6.40 4.51 -14.68
C THR A 155 -5.24 5.16 -15.41
N ALA A 156 -5.32 5.18 -16.74
CA ALA A 156 -4.26 5.59 -17.66
C ALA A 156 -3.54 6.90 -17.29
N SER A 157 -4.28 7.95 -16.92
CA SER A 157 -3.72 9.27 -16.64
C SER A 157 -3.26 9.44 -15.19
N MET A 158 -3.58 8.50 -14.29
CA MET A 158 -3.18 8.63 -12.88
C MET A 158 -1.67 8.52 -12.74
N PRO A 159 -1.03 9.43 -11.99
CA PRO A 159 0.38 9.31 -11.66
C PRO A 159 0.63 8.15 -10.70
N VAL A 160 1.60 7.29 -11.04
CA VAL A 160 2.05 6.16 -10.25
C VAL A 160 3.52 6.31 -9.86
N LEU A 161 3.84 5.90 -8.64
CA LEU A 161 5.20 5.69 -8.17
C LEU A 161 5.85 4.57 -8.99
N VAL A 162 7.08 4.79 -9.46
CA VAL A 162 7.88 3.78 -10.17
C VAL A 162 8.99 3.30 -9.24
N VAL A 163 8.86 2.06 -8.77
CA VAL A 163 9.88 1.41 -7.93
C VAL A 163 10.65 0.42 -8.77
N GLU A 164 11.97 0.56 -8.79
CA GLU A 164 12.88 -0.35 -9.46
C GLU A 164 13.63 -1.21 -8.45
N ASN A 165 13.60 -2.53 -8.64
CA ASN A 165 14.48 -3.44 -7.94
C ASN A 165 15.82 -3.51 -8.69
N ARG A 166 16.82 -2.73 -8.26
CA ARG A 166 18.14 -2.67 -8.93
C ARG A 166 18.90 -4.00 -8.92
N PHE A 167 18.56 -4.91 -8.02
CA PHE A 167 19.18 -6.25 -7.98
C PHE A 167 18.70 -7.16 -9.13
N ALA A 168 17.39 -7.17 -9.42
CA ALA A 168 16.79 -8.08 -10.41
C ALA A 168 16.25 -7.39 -11.67
N GLY A 169 16.28 -6.05 -11.73
CA GLY A 169 15.82 -5.25 -12.86
C GLY A 169 14.31 -5.14 -13.02
N ASN A 170 13.50 -5.81 -12.20
CA ASN A 170 12.05 -5.71 -12.27
C ASN A 170 11.52 -4.42 -11.62
N ARG A 171 10.31 -4.00 -12.01
CA ARG A 171 9.64 -2.80 -11.49
C ARG A 171 8.29 -3.12 -10.85
N ALA A 172 7.86 -2.24 -9.95
CA ALA A 172 6.52 -2.26 -9.37
C ALA A 172 5.92 -0.85 -9.29
N TYR A 173 4.59 -0.77 -9.29
CA TYR A 173 3.86 0.50 -9.38
C TYR A 173 2.78 0.64 -8.31
N SER A 174 2.53 1.87 -7.87
CA SER A 174 1.39 2.17 -7.01
C SER A 174 0.94 3.61 -7.19
N THR A 175 -0.35 3.88 -7.04
CA THR A 175 -0.86 5.26 -7.07
C THR A 175 -0.37 6.08 -5.88
N LEU A 176 -0.42 7.39 -6.02
CA LEU A 176 -0.12 8.32 -4.93
C LEU A 176 -1.27 8.35 -3.91
N ASN A 177 -0.93 8.59 -2.64
CA ASN A 177 -1.91 8.79 -1.59
C ASN A 177 -2.57 10.18 -1.72
N GLU A 178 -3.87 10.21 -1.98
CA GLU A 178 -4.69 11.41 -2.18
C GLU A 178 -4.93 12.25 -0.91
N GLY A 179 -4.43 11.77 0.24
CA GLY A 179 -4.61 12.38 1.55
C GLY A 179 -5.61 11.65 2.45
N LEU A 180 -6.09 12.35 3.47
CA LEU A 180 -7.06 11.86 4.45
C LEU A 180 -8.47 12.38 4.14
N GLY A 181 -9.49 11.67 4.66
CA GLY A 181 -10.89 12.05 4.53
C GLY A 181 -11.53 11.55 3.25
N LYS A 182 -12.24 12.44 2.54
CA LYS A 182 -12.98 12.13 1.32
C LYS A 182 -12.02 11.96 0.14
N VAL A 183 -11.78 10.71 -0.27
CA VAL A 183 -10.81 10.34 -1.32
C VAL A 183 -11.31 9.18 -2.17
N LEU A 184 -10.80 9.06 -3.40
CA LEU A 184 -11.24 8.06 -4.37
C LEU A 184 -11.03 6.64 -3.88
N ARG A 185 -9.89 6.36 -3.23
CA ARG A 185 -9.60 5.00 -2.72
C ARG A 185 -10.63 4.44 -1.72
N TYR A 186 -11.49 5.28 -1.14
CA TYR A 186 -12.63 4.86 -0.30
C TYR A 186 -13.99 4.92 -1.01
N GLY A 187 -13.99 5.21 -2.31
CA GLY A 187 -15.19 5.27 -3.14
C GLY A 187 -15.83 6.64 -3.28
N ALA A 188 -15.22 7.70 -2.73
CA ALA A 188 -15.76 9.05 -2.89
C ALA A 188 -15.42 9.62 -4.28
N ASN A 189 -16.40 10.22 -4.95
CA ASN A 189 -16.27 10.64 -6.36
C ASN A 189 -16.91 12.01 -6.64
N SER A 190 -16.99 12.88 -5.63
CA SER A 190 -17.52 14.23 -5.79
C SER A 190 -16.58 15.14 -6.61
N PRO A 191 -17.08 16.29 -7.11
CA PRO A 191 -16.27 17.21 -7.91
C PRO A 191 -14.94 17.62 -7.28
N ASP A 192 -14.90 17.84 -5.97
CA ASP A 192 -13.67 18.19 -5.23
C ASP A 192 -12.64 17.06 -5.18
N VAL A 193 -13.09 15.79 -5.17
CA VAL A 193 -12.19 14.62 -5.26
C VAL A 193 -11.59 14.57 -6.67
N ILE A 194 -12.42 14.71 -7.71
CA ILE A 194 -11.96 14.66 -9.11
C ILE A 194 -11.02 15.84 -9.41
N GLU A 195 -11.32 17.04 -8.91
CA GLU A 195 -10.42 18.21 -9.03
C GLU A 195 -9.07 17.95 -8.34
N ARG A 196 -9.07 17.33 -7.16
CA ARG A 196 -7.83 16.94 -6.49
C ARG A 196 -7.04 15.93 -7.31
N LEU A 197 -7.68 14.92 -7.90
CA LEU A 197 -7.00 13.96 -8.77
C LEU A 197 -6.38 14.62 -10.01
N ARG A 198 -7.06 15.62 -10.60
CA ARG A 198 -6.50 16.43 -11.70
C ARG A 198 -5.30 17.23 -11.24
N TRP A 199 -5.34 17.82 -10.05
CA TRP A 199 -4.17 18.47 -9.45
C TRP A 199 -3.01 17.49 -9.22
N PHE A 200 -3.30 16.25 -8.78
CA PHE A 200 -2.28 15.21 -8.66
C PHE A 200 -1.65 14.89 -10.01
N ARG A 201 -2.44 14.76 -11.07
CA ARG A 201 -1.96 14.51 -12.44
C ARG A 201 -1.12 15.65 -13.00
N ASP A 202 -1.62 16.87 -12.88
CA ASP A 202 -1.08 18.01 -13.62
C ASP A 202 0.06 18.70 -12.88
N VAL A 203 0.14 18.54 -11.55
CA VAL A 203 1.10 19.27 -10.71
C VAL A 203 1.92 18.33 -9.84
N VAL A 204 1.29 17.53 -8.98
CA VAL A 204 2.02 16.71 -7.99
C VAL A 204 2.87 15.64 -8.65
N GLY A 205 2.29 14.89 -9.59
CA GLY A 205 2.97 13.80 -10.30
C GLY A 205 4.23 14.26 -11.02
N PRO A 206 4.13 15.26 -11.92
CA PRO A 206 5.29 15.83 -12.61
C PRO A 206 6.34 16.38 -11.65
N ALA A 207 5.93 17.10 -10.60
CA ALA A 207 6.85 17.66 -9.62
C ALA A 207 7.61 16.59 -8.83
N LEU A 208 6.91 15.55 -8.34
CA LEU A 208 7.55 14.45 -7.63
C LEU A 208 8.45 13.61 -8.54
N GLY A 209 8.02 13.36 -9.79
CA GLY A 209 8.83 12.64 -10.76
C GLY A 209 10.12 13.38 -11.08
N GLU A 210 10.06 14.70 -11.30
CA GLU A 210 11.27 15.51 -11.51
C GLU A 210 12.16 15.55 -10.27
N ALA A 211 11.60 15.75 -9.08
CA ALA A 211 12.36 15.74 -7.84
C ALA A 211 13.10 14.40 -7.61
N LEU A 212 12.45 13.27 -7.92
CA LEU A 212 13.07 11.94 -7.82
C LEU A 212 14.20 11.75 -8.84
N ARG A 213 14.02 12.20 -10.08
CA ARG A 213 15.08 12.12 -11.09
C ARG A 213 16.29 12.97 -10.71
N ARG A 214 16.07 14.18 -10.18
CA ARG A 214 17.15 15.08 -9.71
C ARG A 214 17.88 14.54 -8.49
N SER A 215 17.18 13.86 -7.57
CA SER A 215 17.80 13.25 -6.38
C SER A 215 18.54 11.94 -6.66
N GLY A 216 18.38 11.35 -7.85
CA GLY A 216 18.93 10.03 -8.17
C GLY A 216 18.11 8.85 -7.63
N GLY A 217 16.89 9.14 -7.16
CA GLY A 217 15.97 8.19 -6.53
C GLY A 217 16.14 8.06 -5.02
N VAL A 218 15.18 7.38 -4.39
CA VAL A 218 15.15 7.16 -2.93
C VAL A 218 15.25 5.67 -2.62
N ASP A 219 16.23 5.28 -1.80
CA ASP A 219 16.37 3.91 -1.30
C ASP A 219 15.26 3.59 -0.29
N LEU A 220 14.27 2.81 -0.72
CA LEU A 220 13.11 2.48 0.11
C LEU A 220 13.48 1.49 1.21
N ARG A 221 14.46 0.61 1.00
CA ARG A 221 14.90 -0.34 2.03
C ARG A 221 15.53 0.40 3.21
N ALA A 222 16.41 1.36 2.92
CA ALA A 222 17.02 2.20 3.93
C ALA A 222 15.98 3.08 4.64
N LEU A 223 15.06 3.70 3.89
CA LEU A 223 14.00 4.56 4.43
C LEU A 223 13.05 3.78 5.36
N ILE A 224 12.57 2.61 4.92
CA ILE A 224 11.68 1.74 5.72
C ILE A 224 12.42 1.24 6.98
N GLY A 225 13.68 0.84 6.85
CA GLY A 225 14.49 0.41 7.99
C GLY A 225 14.59 1.49 9.08
N GLN A 226 14.78 2.75 8.68
CA GLN A 226 14.77 3.89 9.62
C GLN A 226 13.37 4.16 10.17
N ALA A 227 12.34 4.15 9.33
CA ALA A 227 10.95 4.41 9.75
C ALA A 227 10.48 3.42 10.82
N VAL A 228 10.83 2.13 10.69
CA VAL A 228 10.50 1.11 11.69
C VAL A 228 11.17 1.39 13.03
N GLN A 229 12.42 1.84 13.05
CA GLN A 229 13.10 2.27 14.28
C GLN A 229 12.49 3.53 14.89
N MET A 230 11.74 4.30 14.11
CA MET A 230 10.98 5.49 14.54
C MET A 230 9.52 5.17 14.91
N GLY A 231 9.18 3.88 15.03
CA GLY A 231 7.88 3.40 15.50
C GLY A 231 6.79 3.32 14.43
N ASP A 232 7.13 3.38 13.15
CA ASP A 232 6.20 3.02 12.07
C ASP A 232 6.15 1.49 11.88
N GLU A 233 5.02 0.96 11.42
CA GLU A 233 4.92 -0.39 10.87
C GLU A 233 4.69 -0.40 9.35
N CYS A 234 4.65 0.79 8.74
CA CYS A 234 4.57 1.03 7.30
C CYS A 234 3.30 0.50 6.60
N HIS A 235 2.24 0.21 7.35
CA HIS A 235 0.91 -0.11 6.83
C HIS A 235 -0.15 0.85 7.36
N ASN A 236 -0.47 0.82 8.66
CA ASN A 236 -1.40 1.75 9.31
C ASN A 236 -0.73 3.05 9.76
N ARG A 237 0.52 2.97 10.22
CA ARG A 237 1.31 4.09 10.72
C ARG A 237 2.57 4.24 9.86
N ASN A 238 2.60 5.35 9.13
CA ASN A 238 3.63 5.70 8.16
C ASN A 238 4.12 7.16 8.34
N ARG A 239 4.10 7.68 9.58
CA ARG A 239 4.43 9.08 9.86
C ARG A 239 5.92 9.36 9.67
N ALA A 240 6.78 8.49 10.19
CA ALA A 240 8.22 8.61 10.03
C ALA A 240 8.63 8.41 8.57
N ALA A 241 8.10 7.39 7.88
CA ALA A 241 8.37 7.15 6.48
C ALA A 241 7.99 8.35 5.60
N SER A 242 6.82 8.94 5.84
CA SER A 242 6.37 10.15 5.11
C SER A 242 7.27 11.35 5.37
N ALA A 243 7.68 11.58 6.62
CA ALA A 243 8.60 12.66 6.98
C ALA A 243 9.99 12.49 6.38
N LEU A 244 10.53 11.26 6.38
CA LEU A 244 11.81 10.92 5.75
C LEU A 244 11.77 11.12 4.23
N LEU A 245 10.67 10.70 3.58
CA LEU A 245 10.50 10.90 2.14
C LEU A 245 10.42 12.38 1.78
N ILE A 246 9.62 13.16 2.51
CA ILE A 246 9.53 14.62 2.30
C ILE A 246 10.88 15.28 2.57
N LYS A 247 11.60 14.91 3.63
CA LYS A 247 12.95 15.41 3.90
C LYS A 247 13.92 15.16 2.74
N ALA A 248 13.84 13.98 2.11
CA ALA A 248 14.69 13.63 0.98
C ALA A 248 14.34 14.42 -0.30
N LEU A 249 13.07 14.74 -0.52
CA LEU A 249 12.59 15.36 -1.77
C LEU A 249 12.39 16.88 -1.68
N ALA A 250 12.20 17.43 -0.48
CA ALA A 250 11.88 18.85 -0.28
C ALA A 250 12.91 19.81 -0.89
N PRO A 251 14.24 19.58 -0.82
CA PRO A 251 15.21 20.45 -1.47
C PRO A 251 15.01 20.50 -3.00
N GLU A 252 14.79 19.35 -3.63
CA GLU A 252 14.59 19.28 -5.07
C GLU A 252 13.26 19.92 -5.48
N ILE A 253 12.18 19.68 -4.74
CA ILE A 253 10.87 20.31 -4.95
C ILE A 253 10.96 21.83 -4.79
N ALA A 254 11.71 22.31 -3.78
CA ALA A 254 11.89 23.73 -3.55
C ALA A 254 12.63 24.43 -4.70
N ALA A 255 13.55 23.70 -5.34
CA ALA A 255 14.31 24.15 -6.50
C ALA A 255 13.57 23.98 -7.85
N LEU A 256 12.34 23.46 -7.87
CA LEU A 256 11.55 23.39 -9.11
C LEU A 256 10.93 24.74 -9.47
N GLU A 257 10.85 25.00 -10.76
CA GLU A 257 10.10 26.12 -11.35
C GLU A 257 8.58 25.86 -11.26
N LEU A 258 8.03 26.07 -10.07
CA LEU A 258 6.60 25.95 -9.76
C LEU A 258 6.04 27.26 -9.22
N PRO A 259 4.78 27.60 -9.52
CA PRO A 259 4.10 28.72 -8.85
C PRO A 259 4.20 28.56 -7.33
N GLY A 260 4.51 29.63 -6.61
CA GLY A 260 4.74 29.56 -5.16
C GLY A 260 3.55 29.00 -4.36
N LYS A 261 2.32 29.16 -4.85
CA LYS A 261 1.12 28.53 -4.29
C LYS A 261 1.16 27.01 -4.40
N GLU A 262 1.56 26.48 -5.55
CA GLU A 262 1.61 25.03 -5.78
C GLU A 262 2.77 24.40 -5.02
N ARG A 263 3.93 25.04 -5.00
CA ARG A 263 5.07 24.59 -4.19
C ARG A 263 4.71 24.46 -2.70
N ARG A 264 4.01 25.46 -2.14
CA ARG A 264 3.50 25.43 -0.75
C ARG A 264 2.40 24.39 -0.50
N ARG A 265 1.72 23.93 -1.55
CA ARG A 265 0.65 22.93 -1.41
C ARG A 265 1.20 21.51 -1.48
N ILE A 266 2.33 21.31 -2.14
CA ILE A 266 3.05 20.03 -2.20
C ILE A 266 3.81 19.77 -0.89
N LEU A 267 4.49 20.79 -0.35
CA LEU A 267 5.29 20.73 0.89
C LEU A 267 4.41 20.87 2.15
#